data_AF-S4RLQ0-F1
#
_entry.id   AF-S4RLQ0-F1
#
_cell.length_a   1.000
_cell.length_b   1.000
_cell.length_c   1.000
_cell.angle_alpha   90.00
_cell.angle_beta   90.00
_cell.angle_gamma   90.00
#
_symmetry.space_group_name_H-M   'P 1'
#
loop_
_entity.id
_entity.type
_entity.pdbx_description
1 polymer ?
#
loop_
_entity_poly.entity_id
_entity_poly.type
_entity_poly.pdbx_seq_one_letter_code
_entity_poly.pdbx_strand_id
1 'polypeptide(L)'
;QVTCHLLSTNSELSNNADLMQTYKQHMLEEINQQNLSLFVNAYNSRRDLDLGKASLGQPAKTLKCPVMLVVGDSSPMVDAVVECNSKLDPTQTSFLKMSDCGGLPQCVQPAKLTEAFKYFVQGMGYMPSAMLTRLSRSRTASRSSSISGEDGRTRARTRTNSESK
;
A
#
# COMPACT_ATOMS: atom_id res chain seq x y z
N GLN A 1 -6.20 -18.47 19.29
CA GLN A 1 -7.18 -18.16 18.21
C GLN A 1 -6.78 -16.90 17.44
N VAL A 2 -6.62 -15.73 18.08
CA VAL A 2 -6.21 -14.47 17.40
C VAL A 2 -4.92 -14.62 16.58
N THR A 3 -3.89 -15.24 17.16
CA THR A 3 -2.60 -15.46 16.49
C THR A 3 -2.72 -16.35 15.25
N CYS A 4 -3.65 -17.31 15.24
CA CYS A 4 -3.90 -18.18 14.08
C CYS A 4 -4.70 -17.49 12.98
N HIS A 5 -5.53 -16.50 13.34
CA HIS A 5 -6.27 -15.68 12.38
C HIS A 5 -5.38 -14.65 11.68
N LEU A 6 -4.37 -14.15 12.41
CA LEU A 6 -3.45 -13.13 11.92
C LEU A 6 -2.22 -13.67 11.20
N LEU A 7 -1.85 -14.94 11.41
CA LEU A 7 -0.59 -15.50 10.93
C LEU A 7 -0.82 -16.81 10.21
N SER A 8 -0.14 -16.97 9.09
CA SER A 8 -0.26 -18.16 8.27
C SER A 8 0.72 -19.22 8.73
N THR A 9 0.22 -20.40 9.12
CA THR A 9 1.00 -21.65 9.22
C THR A 9 2.20 -21.67 10.19
N ASN A 10 2.63 -22.88 10.56
CA ASN A 10 3.78 -23.12 11.42
C ASN A 10 5.14 -22.68 10.80
N SER A 11 5.20 -22.40 9.49
CA SER A 11 6.41 -21.98 8.77
C SER A 11 6.72 -20.48 8.88
N GLU A 12 5.71 -19.60 8.89
CA GLU A 12 5.94 -18.20 9.29
C GLU A 12 6.34 -18.11 10.75
N LEU A 13 5.82 -19.06 11.56
CA LEU A 13 6.20 -19.22 12.96
C LEU A 13 7.71 -19.41 13.14
N SER A 14 8.37 -20.16 12.25
CA SER A 14 9.81 -20.36 12.33
C SER A 14 10.63 -19.20 11.77
N ASN A 15 10.15 -18.53 10.71
CA ASN A 15 10.93 -17.49 10.02
C ASN A 15 10.93 -16.13 10.77
N ASN A 16 9.91 -15.86 11.58
CA ASN A 16 9.77 -14.62 12.35
C ASN A 16 9.45 -14.92 13.83
N ALA A 17 10.19 -15.86 14.42
CA ALA A 17 9.99 -16.32 15.80
C ALA A 17 9.92 -15.19 16.83
N ASP A 18 10.84 -14.22 16.74
CA ASP A 18 10.94 -13.11 17.68
C ASP A 18 9.75 -12.14 17.58
N LEU A 19 9.33 -11.81 16.34
CA LEU A 19 8.18 -10.95 16.08
C LEU A 19 6.91 -11.55 16.69
N MET A 20 6.74 -12.86 16.53
CA MET A 20 5.59 -13.54 17.10
C MET A 20 5.64 -13.65 18.61
N GLN A 21 6.81 -13.93 19.19
CA GLN A 21 6.94 -14.00 20.62
C GLN A 21 6.58 -12.64 21.23
N THR A 22 7.07 -11.56 20.62
CA THR A 22 6.71 -10.18 20.98
C THR A 22 5.21 -9.95 20.85
N TYR A 23 4.60 -10.37 19.73
CA TYR A 23 3.16 -10.20 19.50
C TYR A 23 2.31 -11.00 20.51
N LYS A 24 2.70 -12.24 20.80
CA LYS A 24 2.03 -13.08 21.80
C LYS A 24 2.14 -12.47 23.19
N GLN A 25 3.32 -12.00 23.57
CA GLN A 25 3.55 -11.37 24.87
C GLN A 25 2.70 -10.10 25.00
N HIS A 26 2.73 -9.22 24.01
CA HIS A 26 1.91 -8.02 23.98
C HIS A 26 0.40 -8.34 24.09
N MET A 27 -0.09 -9.35 23.35
CA MET A 27 -1.50 -9.76 23.42
C MET A 27 -1.91 -10.28 24.80
N LEU A 28 -0.99 -10.92 25.55
CA LEU A 28 -1.27 -11.50 26.86
C LEU A 28 -1.13 -10.47 27.99
N GLU A 29 -0.13 -9.60 27.90
CA GLU A 29 0.28 -8.71 28.99
C GLU A 29 -0.30 -7.30 28.87
N GLU A 30 -0.50 -6.79 27.65
CA GLU A 30 -0.92 -5.39 27.43
C GLU A 30 -2.40 -5.23 27.09
N ILE A 31 -3.09 -6.32 26.72
CA ILE A 31 -4.50 -6.29 26.33
C ILE A 31 -5.38 -6.92 27.41
N ASN A 32 -6.48 -6.24 27.74
CA ASN A 32 -7.50 -6.80 28.63
C ASN A 32 -8.14 -8.05 27.99
N GLN A 33 -7.93 -9.22 28.62
CA GLN A 33 -8.35 -10.52 28.09
C GLN A 33 -9.88 -10.68 27.98
N GLN A 34 -10.63 -10.08 28.91
CA GLN A 34 -12.10 -10.13 28.85
C GLN A 34 -12.60 -9.35 27.63
N ASN A 35 -12.13 -8.12 27.44
CA ASN A 35 -12.51 -7.30 26.28
C ASN A 35 -12.02 -7.92 24.96
N LEU A 36 -10.84 -8.53 24.95
CA LEU A 36 -10.32 -9.26 23.79
C LEU A 36 -11.25 -10.42 23.41
N SER A 37 -11.74 -11.18 24.39
CA SER A 37 -12.67 -12.28 24.12
C SER A 37 -13.99 -11.78 23.51
N LEU A 38 -14.54 -10.67 24.01
CA LEU A 38 -15.74 -10.05 23.46
C LEU A 38 -15.52 -9.56 22.04
N PHE A 39 -14.37 -8.94 21.77
CA PHE A 39 -14.00 -8.47 20.42
C PHE A 39 -13.88 -9.62 19.42
N VAL A 40 -13.20 -10.71 19.80
CA VAL A 40 -13.06 -11.90 18.95
C VAL A 40 -14.41 -12.56 18.68
N ASN A 41 -15.27 -12.66 19.68
CA ASN A 41 -16.62 -13.19 19.53
C ASN A 41 -17.47 -12.34 18.57
N ALA A 42 -17.38 -11.01 18.67
CA ALA A 42 -18.04 -10.10 17.74
C ALA A 42 -17.50 -10.25 16.31
N TYR A 43 -16.19 -10.39 16.14
CA TYR A 43 -15.58 -10.61 14.82
C TYR A 43 -16.02 -11.95 14.19
N ASN A 44 -16.08 -13.02 14.99
CA ASN A 44 -16.47 -14.35 14.51
C ASN A 44 -17.97 -14.46 14.18
N SER A 45 -18.81 -13.64 14.82
CA SER A 45 -20.26 -13.58 14.57
C SER A 45 -20.66 -12.49 13.55
N ARG A 46 -19.68 -11.92 12.83
CA ARG A 46 -19.94 -10.87 11.84
C ARG A 46 -20.87 -11.34 10.73
N ARG A 47 -21.70 -10.43 10.24
CA ARG A 47 -22.52 -10.62 9.02
C ARG A 47 -21.70 -10.27 7.77
N ASP A 48 -22.13 -10.78 6.64
CA ASP A 48 -21.55 -10.45 5.34
C ASP A 48 -21.69 -8.94 5.02
N LEU A 49 -20.74 -8.42 4.26
CA LEU A 49 -20.77 -7.02 3.80
C LEU A 49 -21.81 -6.77 2.69
N ASP A 50 -22.31 -7.85 2.08
CA ASP A 50 -23.26 -7.86 0.95
C ASP A 50 -22.82 -7.00 -0.24
N LEU A 51 -21.50 -7.02 -0.52
CA LEU A 51 -20.92 -6.37 -1.69
C LEU A 51 -21.15 -7.21 -2.96
N GLY A 52 -21.27 -6.55 -4.11
CA GLY A 52 -21.42 -7.21 -5.42
C GLY A 52 -22.80 -7.84 -5.67
N LYS A 53 -23.68 -7.92 -4.67
CA LYS A 53 -25.05 -8.41 -4.84
C LYS A 53 -25.92 -7.32 -5.47
N ALA A 54 -26.32 -7.53 -6.73
CA ALA A 54 -27.39 -6.75 -7.35
C ALA A 54 -28.75 -7.22 -6.83
N SER A 55 -29.61 -6.29 -6.40
CA SER A 55 -31.01 -6.59 -6.09
C SER A 55 -31.86 -6.29 -7.33
N LEU A 56 -33.03 -6.92 -7.46
CA LEU A 56 -33.94 -6.66 -8.59
C LEU A 56 -34.18 -5.14 -8.73
N GLY A 57 -33.72 -4.57 -9.83
CA GLY A 57 -33.87 -3.15 -10.15
C GLY A 57 -32.92 -2.18 -9.43
N GLN A 58 -31.88 -2.66 -8.74
CA GLN A 58 -30.87 -1.80 -8.10
C GLN A 58 -29.44 -2.24 -8.46
N PRO A 59 -28.52 -1.30 -8.73
CA PRO A 59 -27.12 -1.62 -9.01
C PRO A 59 -26.47 -2.33 -7.82
N ALA A 60 -25.49 -3.18 -8.10
CA ALA A 60 -24.76 -3.91 -7.07
C ALA A 60 -24.14 -2.94 -6.04
N LYS A 61 -24.34 -3.22 -4.76
CA LYS A 61 -23.73 -2.45 -3.68
C LYS A 61 -22.21 -2.65 -3.71
N THR A 62 -21.47 -1.56 -3.76
CA THR A 62 -19.99 -1.56 -3.71
C THR A 62 -19.47 -0.33 -2.97
N LEU A 63 -18.17 -0.29 -2.69
CA LEU A 63 -17.51 0.86 -2.08
C LEU A 63 -17.41 2.02 -3.08
N LYS A 64 -17.67 3.25 -2.62
CA LYS A 64 -17.68 4.47 -3.46
C LYS A 64 -16.39 5.29 -3.36
N CYS A 65 -15.31 4.68 -2.91
CA CYS A 65 -14.00 5.31 -2.75
C CYS A 65 -12.92 4.43 -3.37
N PRO A 66 -11.75 5.00 -3.71
CA PRO A 66 -10.58 4.20 -4.05
C PRO A 66 -10.23 3.23 -2.91
N VAL A 67 -9.95 1.98 -3.25
CA VAL A 67 -9.61 0.91 -2.30
C VAL A 67 -8.30 0.27 -2.71
N MET A 68 -7.39 0.07 -1.75
CA MET A 68 -6.21 -0.77 -1.93
C MET A 68 -6.35 -2.03 -1.07
N LEU A 69 -6.60 -3.16 -1.71
CA LEU A 69 -6.60 -4.47 -1.06
C LEU A 69 -5.17 -5.02 -1.03
N VAL A 70 -4.71 -5.42 0.16
CA VAL A 70 -3.34 -5.94 0.36
C VAL A 70 -3.41 -7.29 1.04
N VAL A 71 -2.65 -8.27 0.51
CA VAL A 71 -2.51 -9.58 1.14
C VAL A 71 -1.12 -10.16 0.88
N GLY A 72 -0.53 -10.84 1.86
CA GLY A 72 0.69 -11.62 1.65
C GLY A 72 0.39 -12.90 0.85
N ASP A 73 1.30 -13.33 -0.01
CA ASP A 73 1.13 -14.49 -0.88
C ASP A 73 0.94 -15.82 -0.14
N SER A 74 1.49 -15.93 1.07
CA SER A 74 1.38 -17.08 1.96
C SER A 74 0.35 -16.88 3.07
N SER A 75 -0.40 -15.76 3.11
CA SER A 75 -1.40 -15.42 4.14
C SER A 75 -2.60 -16.38 4.15
N PRO A 76 -3.24 -16.66 5.31
CA PRO A 76 -4.39 -17.56 5.34
C PRO A 76 -5.65 -16.88 4.79
N MET A 77 -5.58 -15.57 4.55
CA MET A 77 -6.68 -14.74 4.07
C MET A 77 -6.64 -14.49 2.55
N VAL A 78 -5.71 -15.10 1.80
CA VAL A 78 -5.57 -14.89 0.34
C VAL A 78 -6.91 -15.08 -0.37
N ASP A 79 -7.58 -16.22 -0.16
CA ASP A 79 -8.83 -16.53 -0.83
C ASP A 79 -9.93 -15.53 -0.48
N ALA A 80 -10.04 -15.16 0.80
CA ALA A 80 -11.04 -14.19 1.26
C ALA A 80 -10.80 -12.78 0.67
N VAL A 81 -9.56 -12.34 0.53
CA VAL A 81 -9.24 -11.03 -0.08
C VAL A 81 -9.44 -11.07 -1.59
N VAL A 82 -9.14 -12.18 -2.26
CA VAL A 82 -9.44 -12.37 -3.69
C VAL A 82 -10.96 -12.36 -3.94
N GLU A 83 -11.73 -13.03 -3.11
CA GLU A 83 -13.19 -12.99 -3.15
C GLU A 83 -13.71 -11.56 -2.93
N CYS A 84 -13.16 -10.83 -1.95
CA CYS A 84 -13.48 -9.43 -1.73
C CYS A 84 -13.22 -8.58 -2.97
N ASN A 85 -12.06 -8.74 -3.61
CA ASN A 85 -11.69 -8.02 -4.83
C ASN A 85 -12.70 -8.26 -5.97
N SER A 86 -13.19 -9.50 -6.11
CA SER A 86 -14.21 -9.85 -7.13
C SER A 86 -15.56 -9.15 -6.95
N LYS A 87 -15.84 -8.66 -5.73
CA LYS A 87 -17.10 -7.98 -5.37
C LYS A 87 -16.98 -6.45 -5.39
N LEU A 88 -15.79 -5.91 -5.62
CA LEU A 88 -15.53 -4.46 -5.67
C LEU A 88 -15.51 -3.93 -7.10
N ASP A 89 -15.64 -2.61 -7.26
CA ASP A 89 -15.51 -1.95 -8.55
C ASP A 89 -14.04 -1.99 -9.02
N PRO A 90 -13.72 -2.63 -10.15
CA PRO A 90 -12.34 -2.76 -10.63
C PRO A 90 -11.73 -1.42 -11.04
N THR A 91 -12.53 -0.39 -11.31
CA THR A 91 -12.02 0.96 -11.67
C THR A 91 -11.56 1.75 -10.45
N GLN A 92 -12.02 1.37 -9.24
CA GLN A 92 -11.69 2.02 -7.98
C GLN A 92 -10.80 1.17 -7.08
N THR A 93 -10.54 -0.10 -7.45
CA THR A 93 -9.85 -1.05 -6.58
C THR A 93 -8.48 -1.43 -7.14
N SER A 94 -7.45 -1.26 -6.33
CA SER A 94 -6.10 -1.77 -6.57
C SER A 94 -5.85 -3.00 -5.70
N PHE A 95 -5.41 -4.10 -6.31
CA PHE A 95 -5.11 -5.36 -5.60
C PHE A 95 -3.60 -5.63 -5.57
N LEU A 96 -3.04 -5.72 -4.37
CA LEU A 96 -1.62 -5.97 -4.13
C LEU A 96 -1.43 -7.29 -3.39
N LYS A 97 -0.93 -8.30 -4.11
CA LYS A 97 -0.42 -9.54 -3.51
C LYS A 97 1.09 -9.40 -3.28
N MET A 98 1.51 -9.36 -2.02
CA MET A 98 2.91 -9.17 -1.63
C MET A 98 3.65 -10.51 -1.61
N SER A 99 4.70 -10.65 -2.41
CA SER A 99 5.51 -11.86 -2.45
C SER A 99 6.31 -12.04 -1.15
N ASP A 100 6.61 -13.29 -0.80
CA ASP A 100 7.45 -13.66 0.34
C ASP A 100 6.93 -13.07 1.67
N CYS A 101 5.60 -13.05 1.82
CA CYS A 101 4.91 -12.41 2.92
C CYS A 101 3.66 -13.19 3.29
N GLY A 102 3.37 -13.40 4.57
CA GLY A 102 2.09 -13.97 4.99
C GLY A 102 1.21 -12.95 5.70
N GLY A 103 0.84 -13.25 6.94
CA GLY A 103 -0.32 -12.64 7.59
C GLY A 103 -0.19 -11.15 7.98
N LEU A 104 1.04 -10.65 8.16
CA LEU A 104 1.30 -9.27 8.61
C LEU A 104 2.24 -8.48 7.68
N PRO A 105 1.79 -8.07 6.47
CA PRO A 105 2.64 -7.34 5.53
C PRO A 105 3.20 -6.03 6.06
N GLN A 106 2.48 -5.38 6.97
CA GLN A 106 2.92 -4.15 7.62
C GLN A 106 4.10 -4.34 8.60
N CYS A 107 4.26 -5.54 9.17
CA CYS A 107 5.35 -5.85 10.08
C CYS A 107 6.54 -6.46 9.33
N VAL A 108 6.28 -7.33 8.36
CA VAL A 108 7.33 -8.09 7.65
C VAL A 108 7.93 -7.30 6.49
N GLN A 109 7.12 -6.55 5.74
CA GLN A 109 7.58 -5.79 4.56
C GLN A 109 7.12 -4.32 4.57
N PRO A 110 7.39 -3.56 5.66
CA PRO A 110 6.92 -2.18 5.79
C PRO A 110 7.41 -1.27 4.66
N ALA A 111 8.64 -1.46 4.17
CA ALA A 111 9.21 -0.64 3.09
C ALA A 111 8.44 -0.82 1.77
N LYS A 112 8.17 -2.06 1.35
CA LYS A 112 7.42 -2.35 0.13
C LYS A 112 5.97 -1.86 0.24
N LEU A 113 5.35 -2.08 1.41
CA LEU A 113 3.98 -1.60 1.66
C LEU A 113 3.90 -0.07 1.65
N THR A 114 4.87 0.62 2.24
CA THR A 114 4.94 2.09 2.26
C THR A 114 5.09 2.65 0.86
N GLU A 115 5.91 2.02 0.02
CA GLU A 115 6.07 2.42 -1.38
C GLU A 115 4.79 2.23 -2.18
N ALA A 116 4.11 1.09 -2.03
CA ALA A 116 2.82 0.85 -2.66
C ALA A 116 1.75 1.85 -2.19
N PHE A 117 1.69 2.12 -0.88
CA PHE A 117 0.77 3.10 -0.30
C PHE A 117 1.03 4.52 -0.84
N LYS A 118 2.30 4.92 -0.97
CA LYS A 118 2.66 6.19 -1.62
C LYS A 118 2.08 6.28 -3.02
N TYR A 119 2.21 5.23 -3.85
CA TYR A 119 1.67 5.23 -5.21
C TYR A 119 0.14 5.28 -5.24
N PHE A 120 -0.52 4.57 -4.33
CA PHE A 120 -1.98 4.64 -4.19
C PHE A 120 -2.47 6.05 -3.87
N VAL A 121 -1.84 6.71 -2.90
CA VAL A 121 -2.15 8.10 -2.49
C VAL A 121 -1.85 9.09 -3.63
N GLN A 122 -0.77 8.88 -4.39
CA GLN A 122 -0.45 9.66 -5.58
C GLN A 122 -1.50 9.49 -6.69
N GLY A 123 -2.04 8.28 -6.87
CA GLY A 123 -3.14 8.02 -7.80
C GLY A 123 -4.41 8.81 -7.47
N MET A 124 -4.60 9.20 -6.21
CA MET A 124 -5.69 10.06 -5.77
C MET A 124 -5.39 11.57 -5.91
N GLY A 125 -4.21 11.94 -6.39
CA GLY A 125 -3.78 13.34 -6.56
C GLY A 125 -3.11 13.96 -5.33
N TYR A 126 -2.87 13.18 -4.27
CA TYR A 126 -2.14 13.63 -3.09
C TYR A 126 -0.64 13.41 -3.22
N MET A 127 0.18 14.17 -2.49
CA MET A 127 1.65 14.03 -2.47
C MET A 127 2.33 14.03 -3.87
N PRO A 128 2.01 14.97 -4.79
CA PRO A 128 2.56 14.99 -6.14
C PRO A 128 4.09 15.20 -6.16
N SER A 129 4.63 15.89 -5.15
CA SER A 129 6.06 16.20 -5.02
C SER A 129 6.88 15.07 -4.37
N ALA A 130 6.23 13.99 -3.89
CA ALA A 130 6.96 12.87 -3.33
C ALA A 130 7.66 12.10 -4.46
N MET A 131 9.00 12.04 -4.41
CA MET A 131 9.79 11.44 -5.48
C MET A 131 9.39 9.97 -5.71
N LEU A 132 9.19 9.63 -6.98
CA LEU A 132 9.12 8.24 -7.42
C LEU A 132 10.51 7.63 -7.18
N THR A 133 10.61 6.64 -6.31
CA THR A 133 11.88 6.03 -5.87
C THR A 133 12.68 5.46 -7.04
N ARG A 134 11.99 5.10 -8.14
CA ARG A 134 12.62 4.68 -9.40
C ARG A 134 13.09 5.83 -10.29
N LEU A 135 12.42 6.98 -10.27
CA LEU A 135 12.76 8.10 -11.17
C LEU A 135 13.95 8.93 -10.65
N SER A 136 14.16 8.96 -9.32
CA SER A 136 15.29 9.64 -8.68
C SER A 136 16.65 8.98 -8.96
N ARG A 137 16.68 7.69 -9.32
CA ARG A 137 17.92 6.98 -9.69
C ARG A 137 18.38 7.26 -11.13
N SER A 138 17.56 7.94 -11.94
CA SER A 138 17.84 8.19 -13.35
C SER A 138 18.23 9.64 -13.65
N ARG A 139 18.81 10.36 -12.67
CA ARG A 139 19.56 11.59 -12.95
C ARG A 139 21.00 11.23 -13.26
N THR A 140 21.28 10.84 -14.50
CA THR A 140 22.59 11.10 -15.09
C THR A 140 22.78 12.61 -15.05
N ALA A 141 23.60 13.10 -14.13
CA ALA A 141 24.12 14.45 -14.20
C ALA A 141 24.95 14.52 -15.49
N SER A 142 24.37 15.08 -16.55
CA SER A 142 25.15 15.48 -17.71
C SER A 142 26.13 16.55 -17.22
N ARG A 143 27.35 16.11 -16.85
CA ARG A 143 28.51 16.99 -16.71
C ARG A 143 28.74 17.61 -18.07
N SER A 144 28.38 18.87 -18.23
CA SER A 144 28.82 19.69 -19.36
C SER A 144 30.35 19.69 -19.34
N SER A 145 30.95 19.11 -20.37
CA SER A 145 32.40 19.05 -20.54
C SER A 145 32.96 20.44 -20.84
N SER A 146 33.89 20.89 -20.01
CA SER A 146 34.78 22.01 -20.28
C SER A 146 36.00 21.52 -21.07
N ILE A 147 36.14 21.90 -22.34
CA ILE A 147 37.41 21.93 -23.11
C ILE A 147 37.23 22.91 -24.30
N SER A 148 37.66 24.16 -24.12
CA SER A 148 38.75 24.89 -24.83
C SER A 148 38.67 24.99 -26.35
N GLY A 149 38.60 26.22 -26.86
CA GLY A 149 38.83 26.60 -28.25
C GLY A 149 38.40 28.05 -28.48
N GLU A 150 39.36 28.97 -28.47
CA GLU A 150 39.19 30.39 -28.75
C GLU A 150 38.67 30.63 -30.17
N ASP A 151 37.57 31.36 -30.35
CA ASP A 151 37.48 32.37 -31.41
C ASP A 151 36.37 33.41 -31.13
N GLY A 152 36.59 34.63 -31.61
CA GLY A 152 36.08 35.86 -31.02
C GLY A 152 34.64 36.30 -31.34
N ARG A 153 34.19 37.26 -30.50
CA ARG A 153 33.13 38.28 -30.70
C ARG A 153 31.71 37.71 -30.91
N THR A 154 30.74 37.96 -30.04
CA THR A 154 30.03 39.25 -29.98
C THR A 154 29.20 39.33 -28.69
N ARG A 155 29.35 40.41 -27.93
CA ARG A 155 28.48 40.80 -26.81
C ARG A 155 27.12 41.25 -27.36
N ALA A 156 26.03 40.71 -26.84
CA ALA A 156 24.73 41.39 -26.86
C ALA A 156 24.03 41.28 -25.49
N ARG A 157 24.11 42.37 -24.71
CA ARG A 157 23.03 42.78 -23.80
C ARG A 157 21.82 43.14 -24.70
N THR A 158 20.54 42.99 -24.31
CA THR A 158 19.81 44.00 -23.52
C THR A 158 18.33 43.57 -23.35
N ARG A 159 17.87 43.54 -22.09
CA ARG A 159 16.59 44.01 -21.48
C ARG A 159 15.18 43.69 -22.05
N THR A 160 14.36 43.19 -21.12
CA THR A 160 13.03 43.63 -20.63
C THR A 160 11.88 43.98 -21.59
N ASN A 161 10.78 43.23 -21.38
CA ASN A 161 9.38 43.64 -21.14
C ASN A 161 8.59 44.40 -22.22
N SER A 162 7.45 43.82 -22.63
CA SER A 162 6.21 44.57 -22.88
C SER A 162 5.00 43.62 -22.99
N GLU A 163 4.01 43.87 -22.13
CA GLU A 163 2.62 43.37 -22.19
C GLU A 163 1.83 43.92 -23.38
N SER A 164 0.67 43.29 -23.60
CA SER A 164 -0.60 43.82 -24.14
C SER A 164 -0.94 43.45 -25.59
N LYS A 165 -1.95 42.59 -25.73
CA LYS A 165 -3.23 42.99 -26.30
C LYS A 165 -4.37 42.17 -25.70
#